data_AF-S4PJ71-F1
#
_entry.id   AF-S4PJ71-F1
#
_cell.length_a   1.000
_cell.length_b   1.000
_cell.length_c   1.000
_cell.angle_alpha   90.00
_cell.angle_beta   90.00
_cell.angle_gamma   90.00
#
_symmetry.space_group_name_H-M   'P 1'
#
loop_
_entity.id
_entity.type
_entity.pdbx_description
1 polymer ?
#
loop_
_entity_poly.entity_id
_entity_poly.type
_entity_poly.pdbx_seq_one_letter_code
_entity_poly.pdbx_strand_id
1 'polypeptide(L)' 'MGRLKEAITVLQKAIHSDPERGLNESLLINLCTLYELESSKTNEKKLNLLRMLCKHKSDTIPNVLECLKLT' A
#
# COMPACT_ATOMS: atom_id res chain seq x y z
N MET A 1 -5.95 -20.66 2.47
CA MET A 1 -5.56 -19.33 3.00
C MET A 1 -6.83 -18.50 3.12
N GLY A 2 -6.91 -17.51 4.03
CA GLY A 2 -8.13 -16.69 4.15
C GLY A 2 -8.24 -15.66 3.03
N ARG A 3 -9.47 -15.31 2.60
CA ARG A 3 -9.75 -14.33 1.52
C ARG A 3 -9.04 -12.98 1.73
N LEU A 4 -8.84 -12.57 2.99
CA LEU A 4 -8.10 -11.35 3.34
C LEU A 4 -6.63 -11.40 2.88
N LYS A 5 -5.94 -12.52 3.13
CA LYS A 5 -4.54 -12.72 2.74
C LYS A 5 -4.38 -12.79 1.22
N GLU A 6 -5.34 -13.39 0.55
CA GLU A 6 -5.39 -13.43 -0.92
C GLU A 6 -5.57 -12.03 -1.51
N ALA A 7 -6.51 -11.24 -0.99
CA ALA A 7 -6.71 -9.87 -1.42
C ALA A 7 -5.44 -9.02 -1.23
N ILE A 8 -4.79 -9.10 -0.06
CA ILE A 8 -3.50 -8.44 0.19
C ILE A 8 -2.45 -8.86 -0.85
N THR A 9 -2.32 -10.15 -1.10
CA THR A 9 -1.33 -10.69 -2.07
C THR A 9 -1.61 -10.17 -3.48
N VAL A 10 -2.88 -10.11 -3.89
CA VAL A 10 -3.26 -9.59 -5.22
C VAL A 10 -2.91 -8.12 -5.36
N LEU A 11 -3.24 -7.27 -4.38
CA LEU A 11 -2.92 -5.84 -4.44
C LEU A 11 -1.41 -5.59 -4.37
N GLN A 12 -0.69 -6.32 -3.52
CA GLN A 12 0.77 -6.26 -3.49
C GLN A 12 1.35 -6.64 -4.86
N LYS A 13 0.90 -7.74 -5.48
CA LYS A 13 1.37 -8.14 -6.81
C LYS A 13 1.10 -7.06 -7.87
N ALA A 14 -0.07 -6.42 -7.84
CA ALA A 14 -0.38 -5.32 -8.76
C ALA A 14 0.62 -4.16 -8.61
N ILE A 15 0.93 -3.76 -7.37
CA ILE A 15 1.92 -2.70 -7.08
C ILE A 15 3.33 -3.12 -7.53
N HIS A 16 3.75 -4.36 -7.28
CA HIS A 16 5.10 -4.80 -7.63
C HIS A 16 5.29 -5.05 -9.13
N SER A 17 4.23 -5.43 -9.85
CA SER A 17 4.31 -5.73 -11.29
C SER A 17 4.45 -4.46 -12.13
N ASP A 18 3.84 -3.36 -11.69
CA ASP A 18 3.96 -2.04 -12.32
C ASP A 18 3.85 -0.95 -11.24
N PRO A 19 4.95 -0.57 -10.58
CA PRO A 19 4.93 0.43 -9.51
C PRO A 19 4.46 1.81 -9.99
N GLU A 20 4.77 2.19 -11.23
CA GLU A 20 4.39 3.48 -11.81
C GLU A 20 2.86 3.62 -11.91
N ARG A 21 2.15 2.54 -12.25
CA ARG A 21 0.68 2.53 -12.29
C ARG A 21 0.04 2.11 -10.97
N GLY A 22 0.63 1.14 -10.29
CA GLY A 22 0.08 0.51 -9.10
C GLY A 22 0.18 1.36 -7.84
N LEU A 23 1.16 2.26 -7.75
CA LEU A 23 1.26 3.26 -6.69
C LEU A 23 0.32 4.44 -7.00
N ASN A 24 -0.97 4.21 -6.80
CA ASN A 24 -2.01 5.24 -6.84
C ASN A 24 -2.85 5.20 -5.55
N GLU A 25 -3.55 6.30 -5.29
CA GLU A 25 -4.32 6.52 -4.07
C GLU A 25 -5.30 5.38 -3.75
N SER A 26 -6.13 4.95 -4.71
CA SER A 26 -7.12 3.90 -4.48
C SER A 26 -6.50 2.57 -4.08
N LEU A 27 -5.41 2.16 -4.75
CA LEU A 27 -4.69 0.92 -4.42
C LEU A 27 -4.03 1.00 -3.04
N LEU A 28 -3.45 2.14 -2.68
CA LEU A 28 -2.81 2.37 -1.39
C LEU A 28 -3.83 2.33 -0.23
N ILE A 29 -4.97 3.02 -0.38
CA ILE A 29 -6.03 3.05 0.64
C ILE A 29 -6.60 1.65 0.86
N ASN A 30 -6.87 0.91 -0.23
CA ASN A 30 -7.38 -0.45 -0.14
C ASN A 30 -6.38 -1.37 0.56
N LEU A 31 -5.10 -1.33 0.15
CA LEU A 31 -4.07 -2.17 0.75
C LEU A 31 -3.81 -1.81 2.22
N CYS A 32 -3.78 -0.53 2.58
CA CYS A 32 -3.64 -0.09 3.98
C CYS A 32 -4.82 -0.53 4.84
N THR A 33 -6.04 -0.47 4.31
CA THR A 33 -7.24 -0.97 5.00
C THR A 33 -7.15 -2.47 5.24
N LEU A 34 -6.71 -3.26 4.25
CA LEU A 34 -6.52 -4.70 4.43
C LEU A 34 -5.39 -5.03 5.42
N TYR A 35 -4.31 -4.25 5.45
CA TYR A 35 -3.26 -4.42 6.46
C TYR A 35 -3.76 -4.15 7.88
N GLU A 36 -4.59 -3.12 8.08
CA GLU A 36 -5.23 -2.85 9.37
C GLU A 36 -6.15 -3.99 9.81
N LEU A 37 -6.95 -4.54 8.87
CA LEU A 37 -7.83 -5.68 9.13
C LEU A 37 -7.04 -6.97 9.44
N GLU A 38 -5.88 -7.19 8.83
CA GLU A 38 -5.03 -8.35 9.13
C GLU A 38 -4.32 -8.20 10.49
N SER A 39 -4.25 -6.98 11.04
CA SER A 39 -3.68 -6.59 12.35
C SER A 39 -2.18 -6.88 12.55
N SER A 40 -1.57 -7.71 11.70
CA SER A 40 -0.16 -8.09 11.77
C SER A 40 0.75 -7.11 11.03
N LYS A 41 1.81 -6.63 11.71
CA LYS A 41 2.93 -5.86 11.12
C LYS A 41 2.50 -4.66 10.26
N THR A 42 1.36 -4.04 10.58
CA THR A 42 0.75 -2.98 9.77
C THR A 42 1.71 -1.82 9.52
N ASN A 43 2.43 -1.35 10.54
CA ASN A 43 3.37 -0.23 10.41
C ASN A 43 4.57 -0.55 9.51
N GLU A 44 5.13 -1.76 9.60
CA GLU A 44 6.22 -2.22 8.73
C GLU A 44 5.77 -2.26 7.27
N LYS A 45 4.56 -2.78 7.03
CA LYS A 45 3.96 -2.86 5.69
C LYS A 45 3.67 -1.48 5.10
N LYS A 46 3.14 -0.54 5.90
CA LYS A 46 2.91 0.87 5.51
C LYS A 46 4.23 1.58 5.21
N LEU A 47 5.28 1.36 6.01
CA LEU A 47 6.60 1.95 5.78
C LEU A 47 7.24 1.43 4.48
N ASN A 48 7.05 0.16 4.15
CA ASN A 48 7.52 -0.39 2.87
C ASN A 48 6.81 0.27 1.68
N LEU A 49 5.49 0.52 1.77
CA LEU A 49 4.77 1.28 0.75
C LEU A 49 5.30 2.71 0.61
N LEU A 50 5.58 3.39 1.73
CA LEU A 50 6.18 4.73 1.71
C LEU A 50 7.54 4.72 1.00
N ARG A 51 8.40 3.74 1.29
CA ARG A 51 9.70 3.59 0.61
C ARG A 51 9.55 3.38 -0.89
N MET A 52 8.58 2.57 -1.32
CA MET A 52 8.28 2.39 -2.75
C MET A 52 7.80 3.69 -3.39
N LEU A 53 6.95 4.45 -2.70
CA LEU A 53 6.50 5.76 -3.17
C LEU A 53 7.66 6.75 -3.30
N CYS A 54 8.53 6.86 -2.31
CA CYS A 54 9.71 7.72 -2.41
C CYS A 54 10.64 7.30 -3.56
N LYS A 55 10.70 6.00 -3.91
CA LYS A 55 11.53 5.49 -5.00
C LYS A 55 10.93 5.74 -6.39
N HIS A 56 9.61 5.65 -6.53
CA HIS A 56 8.92 5.63 -7.83
C HIS A 56 8.12 6.91 -8.12
N LYS A 57 7.64 7.61 -7.08
CA LYS A 57 6.76 8.78 -7.17
C LYS A 57 7.05 9.81 -6.07
N SER A 58 8.32 10.19 -5.91
CA SER A 58 8.77 11.12 -4.85
C SER A 58 7.98 12.43 -4.81
N ASP A 59 7.48 12.89 -5.96
CA ASP A 59 6.89 14.23 -6.11
C ASP A 59 5.44 14.20 -6.63
N THR A 60 4.77 13.04 -6.61
CA THR A 60 3.53 12.86 -7.40
C THR A 60 2.27 12.52 -6.62
N ILE A 61 2.36 12.07 -5.36
CA ILE A 61 1.17 11.72 -4.58
C ILE A 61 0.87 12.80 -3.53
N PRO A 62 -0.08 13.71 -3.79
CA PRO A 62 -0.61 14.58 -2.75
C PRO A 62 -1.22 13.71 -1.63
N ASN A 63 -1.09 14.16 -0.37
CA ASN A 63 -1.71 13.52 0.80
C ASN A 63 -1.27 12.05 1.06
N VAL A 64 -0.02 11.70 0.73
CA VAL A 64 0.53 10.35 0.96
C VAL A 64 0.37 9.85 2.42
N LEU A 65 0.46 10.75 3.40
CA LEU A 65 0.29 10.39 4.81
C LEU A 65 -1.13 9.95 5.15
N GLU A 66 -2.14 10.59 4.52
CA GLU A 66 -3.55 10.22 4.65
C GLU A 66 -3.81 8.88 3.95
N CYS A 67 -3.26 8.68 2.75
CA CYS A 67 -3.37 7.42 2.00
C CYS A 67 -2.84 6.22 2.78
N LEU A 68 -1.72 6.43 3.50
CA LEU A 68 -1.09 5.40 4.32
C LEU A 68 -1.72 5.29 5.73
N LYS A 69 -2.68 6.16 6.08
CA LYS A 69 -3.29 6.24 7.41
C LYS A 69 -2.21 6.28 8.50
N LEU A 70 -1.26 7.22 8.35
CA LEU A 70 -0.16 7.45 9.31
C LEU A 70 -0.45 8.61 10.29
N THR A 71 -1.66 9.16 10.22
CA THR A 71 -2.21 10.25 11.06
C THR A 71 -3.35 9.75 11.92
#